data_AF-V9W6V5-F1
#
_entry.id   AF-V9W6V5-F1
#
_cell.length_a   1.000
_cell.length_b   1.000
_cell.length_c   1.000
_cell.angle_alpha   90.00
_cell.angle_beta   90.00
_cell.angle_gamma   90.00
#
_symmetry.space_group_name_H-M   'P 1'
#
loop_
_entity.id
_entity.type
_entity.pdbx_description
1 polymer ?
#
loop_
_entity_poly.entity_id
_entity_poly.type
_entity_poly.pdbx_seq_one_letter_code
_entity_poly.pdbx_strand_id
1 'polypeptide(L)'
;MFRLFVLIGITLIVGLAPLNAYALNEQQDKVKEEITLFLQQLYKDRNSFLINRLPETINKYYVQNLRGSRYAYQMELKRGQYINSWADKRGISLTEAVPEIRITRIKRDGELAKISLVQSAKISYGYKELDLPPQSFGVGTRHALTVKKTDGNWKVLREWYLDPLEENPDLIPDPPAGFPHPFANSDSIQANNKGNKYNREHAVEYANKYAGLAWGAGNNNRYNRKYKDYTSLGGDCTNFVSQVLGDTKEGGGLRMNGAWGYWGGGSRAWVQTDAFKNYLLYSGYGRLIAKGNFMEVTRSNDKFPDGAIAKLQPGDVIGYILEGDVDHFSVVIGHDAKGYPLVNSHTADRYRVPFDLGWDKSTKYLLIHIND
;
A
#
# COMPACT_ATOMS: atom_id res chain seq x y z
N MET A 1 61.14 -67.53 -15.96
CA MET A 1 60.91 -66.07 -16.11
C MET A 1 59.42 -65.81 -16.04
N PHE A 2 59.03 -64.90 -15.15
CA PHE A 2 57.66 -64.50 -14.84
C PHE A 2 56.89 -63.95 -16.07
N ARG A 3 55.60 -64.30 -16.19
CA ARG A 3 54.58 -63.41 -16.77
C ARG A 3 53.34 -63.43 -15.88
N LEU A 4 53.21 -62.36 -15.10
CA LEU A 4 52.05 -62.01 -14.29
C LEU A 4 51.11 -61.20 -15.19
N PHE A 5 49.91 -61.71 -15.49
CA PHE A 5 48.83 -60.91 -16.07
C PHE A 5 47.84 -60.55 -14.96
N VAL A 6 47.81 -59.27 -14.59
CA VAL A 6 46.80 -58.70 -13.70
C VAL A 6 45.65 -58.21 -14.58
N LEU A 7 44.48 -58.84 -14.45
CA LEU A 7 43.24 -58.38 -15.08
C LEU A 7 42.62 -57.32 -14.17
N ILE A 8 42.67 -56.05 -14.56
CA ILE A 8 41.98 -54.96 -13.86
C ILE A 8 40.55 -54.91 -14.38
N GLY A 9 39.59 -55.39 -13.58
CA GLY A 9 38.17 -55.14 -13.79
C GLY A 9 37.81 -53.73 -13.33
N ILE A 10 37.61 -52.81 -14.28
CA ILE A 10 36.99 -51.50 -14.00
C ILE A 10 35.48 -51.73 -14.00
N THR A 11 34.88 -51.87 -12.82
CA THR A 11 33.42 -51.73 -12.64
C THR A 11 33.06 -50.26 -12.83
N LEU A 12 32.44 -49.95 -13.97
CA LEU A 12 31.82 -48.67 -14.26
C LEU A 12 30.57 -48.53 -13.37
N ILE A 13 30.70 -47.86 -12.22
CA ILE A 13 29.54 -47.41 -11.43
C ILE A 13 28.94 -46.23 -12.19
N VAL A 14 28.03 -46.51 -13.12
CA VAL A 14 27.13 -45.49 -13.67
C VAL A 14 26.23 -45.08 -12.51
N GLY A 15 26.50 -43.91 -11.95
CA GLY A 15 25.64 -43.28 -10.95
C GLY A 15 24.26 -43.05 -11.55
N LEU A 16 23.34 -43.99 -11.32
CA LEU A 16 21.91 -43.76 -11.40
C LEU A 16 21.57 -42.71 -10.34
N ALA A 17 21.70 -41.43 -10.68
CA ALA A 17 20.85 -40.43 -10.06
C ALA A 17 19.41 -40.96 -10.25
N PRO A 18 18.67 -41.26 -9.18
CA PRO A 18 17.46 -42.06 -9.34
C PRO A 18 16.47 -41.25 -10.17
N LEU A 19 15.98 -41.82 -11.28
CA LEU A 19 14.88 -41.30 -12.11
C LEU A 19 13.71 -40.77 -11.24
N ASN A 20 13.51 -41.36 -10.06
CA ASN A 20 12.55 -40.93 -9.05
C ASN A 20 12.78 -39.50 -8.54
N ALA A 21 14.03 -39.05 -8.35
CA ALA A 21 14.30 -37.69 -7.90
C ALA A 21 13.93 -36.65 -8.98
N TYR A 22 14.18 -36.96 -10.25
CA TYR A 22 13.80 -36.10 -11.37
C TYR A 22 12.27 -36.04 -11.54
N ALA A 23 11.59 -37.19 -11.51
CA ALA A 23 10.13 -37.24 -11.62
C ALA A 23 9.41 -36.54 -10.45
N LEU A 24 9.93 -36.66 -9.23
CA LEU A 24 9.42 -35.94 -8.06
C LEU A 24 9.60 -34.43 -8.19
N ASN A 25 10.74 -33.98 -8.72
CA ASN A 25 11.03 -32.56 -8.91
C ASN A 25 10.13 -31.96 -10.01
N GLU A 26 9.95 -32.68 -11.12
CA GLU A 26 9.04 -32.31 -12.21
C GLU A 26 7.57 -32.23 -11.75
N GLN A 27 7.12 -33.22 -10.97
CA GLN A 27 5.77 -33.20 -10.39
C GLN A 27 5.61 -32.04 -9.38
N GLN A 28 6.64 -31.75 -8.59
CA GLN A 28 6.61 -30.64 -7.65
C GLN A 28 6.54 -29.29 -8.38
N ASP A 29 7.26 -29.14 -9.49
CA ASP A 29 7.26 -27.92 -10.30
C ASP A 29 5.94 -27.72 -11.04
N LYS A 30 5.36 -28.79 -11.59
CA LYS A 30 4.01 -28.74 -12.19
C LYS A 30 2.94 -28.27 -11.21
N VAL A 31 2.96 -28.74 -9.96
CA VAL A 31 1.97 -28.28 -8.97
C VAL A 31 2.22 -26.84 -8.51
N LYS A 32 3.48 -26.39 -8.43
CA LYS A 32 3.77 -24.96 -8.16
C LYS A 32 3.23 -24.09 -9.29
N GLU A 33 3.34 -24.53 -10.54
CA GLU A 33 2.76 -23.85 -11.70
C GLU A 33 1.22 -23.79 -11.60
N GLU A 34 0.56 -24.92 -11.31
CA GLU A 34 -0.89 -24.95 -11.08
C GLU A 34 -1.33 -23.96 -9.98
N ILE A 35 -0.62 -23.92 -8.84
CA ILE A 35 -0.90 -22.97 -7.75
C ILE A 35 -0.68 -21.53 -8.21
N THR A 36 0.38 -21.28 -8.99
CA THR A 36 0.71 -19.94 -9.49
C THR A 36 -0.38 -19.42 -10.42
N LEU A 37 -0.84 -20.24 -11.38
CA LEU A 37 -1.93 -19.90 -12.29
C LEU A 37 -3.25 -19.68 -11.51
N PHE A 38 -3.53 -20.53 -10.53
CA PHE A 38 -4.68 -20.35 -9.64
C PHE A 38 -4.64 -19.00 -8.92
N LEU A 39 -3.49 -18.63 -8.34
CA LEU A 39 -3.33 -17.36 -7.63
C LEU A 39 -3.45 -16.16 -8.60
N GLN A 40 -2.82 -16.22 -9.77
CA GLN A 40 -2.95 -15.15 -10.77
C GLN A 40 -4.41 -14.91 -11.16
N GLN A 41 -5.18 -15.98 -11.41
CA GLN A 41 -6.59 -15.85 -11.73
C GLN A 41 -7.42 -15.38 -10.54
N LEU A 42 -7.17 -15.90 -9.33
CA LEU A 42 -7.84 -15.47 -8.10
C LEU A 42 -7.74 -13.96 -7.90
N TYR A 43 -6.52 -13.41 -7.97
CA TYR A 43 -6.31 -11.97 -7.74
C TYR A 43 -6.89 -11.13 -8.88
N LYS A 44 -6.79 -11.59 -10.13
CA LYS A 44 -7.45 -10.95 -11.29
C LYS A 44 -8.97 -10.86 -11.11
N ASP A 45 -9.61 -11.96 -10.72
CA ASP A 45 -11.06 -12.00 -10.53
C ASP A 45 -11.50 -11.17 -9.32
N ARG A 46 -10.74 -11.19 -8.21
CA ARG A 46 -10.97 -10.31 -7.05
C ARG A 46 -10.94 -8.82 -7.39
N ASN A 47 -9.98 -8.39 -8.22
CA ASN A 47 -9.90 -6.99 -8.62
C ASN A 47 -10.99 -6.65 -9.65
N SER A 48 -11.30 -7.55 -10.58
CA SER A 48 -12.44 -7.40 -11.49
C SER A 48 -13.76 -7.26 -10.74
N PHE A 49 -13.91 -7.99 -9.62
CA PHE A 49 -15.06 -7.90 -8.72
C PHE A 49 -15.25 -6.49 -8.12
N LEU A 50 -14.18 -5.74 -7.85
CA LEU A 50 -14.29 -4.36 -7.38
C LEU A 50 -15.03 -3.45 -8.37
N ILE A 51 -14.97 -3.79 -9.67
CA ILE A 51 -15.55 -3.02 -10.77
C ILE A 51 -16.95 -3.53 -11.10
N ASN A 52 -17.08 -4.83 -11.39
CA ASN A 52 -18.36 -5.41 -11.83
C ASN A 52 -19.37 -5.62 -10.69
N ARG A 53 -18.91 -5.65 -9.43
CA ARG A 53 -19.74 -5.87 -8.22
C ARG A 53 -20.54 -7.18 -8.26
N LEU A 54 -20.01 -8.23 -8.90
CA LEU A 54 -20.65 -9.55 -9.06
C LEU A 54 -20.02 -10.62 -8.15
N PRO A 55 -20.57 -10.90 -6.94
CA PRO A 55 -19.97 -11.81 -5.96
C PRO A 55 -19.79 -13.25 -6.46
N GLU A 56 -20.61 -13.70 -7.41
CA GLU A 56 -20.56 -15.02 -8.03
C GLU A 56 -19.26 -15.26 -8.79
N THR A 57 -18.61 -14.21 -9.29
CA THR A 57 -17.35 -14.30 -10.03
C THR A 57 -16.19 -14.80 -9.17
N ILE A 58 -16.25 -14.52 -7.85
CA ILE A 58 -15.21 -14.91 -6.89
C ILE A 58 -15.64 -16.03 -5.93
N ASN A 59 -16.95 -16.29 -5.77
CA ASN A 59 -17.46 -17.34 -4.87
C ASN A 59 -16.83 -18.72 -5.15
N LYS A 60 -16.55 -19.01 -6.43
CA LYS A 60 -15.90 -20.26 -6.88
C LYS A 60 -14.54 -20.53 -6.23
N TYR A 61 -13.88 -19.55 -5.62
CA TYR A 61 -12.58 -19.73 -4.97
C TYR A 61 -12.66 -20.20 -3.51
N TYR A 62 -13.86 -20.21 -2.93
CA TYR A 62 -14.05 -20.43 -1.50
C TYR A 62 -14.91 -21.66 -1.20
N VAL A 63 -14.88 -22.08 0.07
CA VAL A 63 -15.61 -23.22 0.60
C VAL A 63 -16.49 -22.73 1.75
N GLN A 64 -17.78 -22.54 1.49
CA GLN A 64 -18.69 -21.81 2.38
C GLN A 64 -18.93 -22.48 3.76
N ASN A 65 -18.82 -23.81 3.83
CA ASN A 65 -18.97 -24.55 5.09
C ASN A 65 -17.71 -24.49 5.98
N LEU A 66 -16.56 -24.02 5.48
CA LEU A 66 -15.34 -23.86 6.27
C LEU A 66 -15.20 -22.42 6.77
N ARG A 67 -15.20 -22.24 8.09
CA ARG A 67 -15.18 -20.91 8.75
C ARG A 67 -14.09 -19.99 8.21
N GLY A 68 -12.84 -20.47 8.08
CA GLY A 68 -11.72 -19.66 7.59
C GLY A 68 -11.88 -19.22 6.14
N SER A 69 -12.46 -20.09 5.30
CA SER A 69 -12.66 -19.83 3.88
C SER A 69 -13.80 -18.84 3.68
N ARG A 70 -14.91 -19.05 4.41
CA ARG A 70 -16.03 -18.12 4.46
C ARG A 70 -15.60 -16.73 4.96
N TYR A 71 -14.73 -16.67 5.98
CA TYR A 71 -14.19 -15.40 6.47
C TYR A 71 -13.39 -14.68 5.37
N ALA A 72 -12.46 -15.37 4.69
CA ALA A 72 -11.68 -14.79 3.60
C ALA A 72 -12.57 -14.28 2.46
N TYR A 73 -13.63 -15.01 2.11
CA TYR A 73 -14.64 -14.55 1.15
C TYR A 73 -15.37 -13.29 1.62
N GLN A 74 -15.81 -13.26 2.88
CA GLN A 74 -16.49 -12.10 3.47
C GLN A 74 -15.61 -10.84 3.49
N MET A 75 -14.30 -10.98 3.68
CA MET A 75 -13.37 -9.83 3.61
C MET A 75 -13.34 -9.23 2.20
N GLU A 76 -13.30 -10.05 1.14
CA GLU A 76 -13.39 -9.52 -0.24
C GLU A 76 -14.72 -8.82 -0.50
N LEU A 77 -15.85 -9.37 -0.01
CA LEU A 77 -17.14 -8.72 -0.16
C LEU A 77 -17.18 -7.36 0.54
N LYS A 78 -16.67 -7.28 1.78
CA LYS A 78 -16.56 -6.02 2.51
C LYS A 78 -15.67 -5.02 1.81
N ARG A 79 -14.52 -5.46 1.30
CA ARG A 79 -13.59 -4.65 0.51
C ARG A 79 -14.27 -4.04 -0.72
N GLY A 80 -15.02 -4.86 -1.47
CA GLY A 80 -15.81 -4.40 -2.62
C GLY A 80 -16.92 -3.44 -2.23
N GLN A 81 -17.64 -3.69 -1.13
CA GLN A 81 -18.68 -2.81 -0.61
C GLN A 81 -18.11 -1.46 -0.17
N TYR A 82 -17.01 -1.47 0.58
CA TYR A 82 -16.36 -0.26 1.09
C TYR A 82 -15.90 0.66 -0.03
N ILE A 83 -15.08 0.16 -0.96
CA ILE A 83 -14.50 1.00 -2.02
C ILE A 83 -15.58 1.60 -2.93
N ASN A 84 -16.64 0.84 -3.22
CA ASN A 84 -17.75 1.32 -4.03
C ASN A 84 -18.62 2.33 -3.28
N SER A 85 -18.87 2.12 -1.98
CA SER A 85 -19.59 3.09 -1.14
C SER A 85 -18.80 4.40 -1.01
N TRP A 86 -17.48 4.31 -0.86
CA TRP A 86 -16.59 5.47 -0.86
C TRP A 86 -16.65 6.19 -2.21
N ALA A 87 -16.49 5.47 -3.33
CA ALA A 87 -16.53 6.06 -4.66
C ALA A 87 -17.88 6.75 -4.94
N ASP A 88 -18.99 6.10 -4.58
CA ASP A 88 -20.33 6.64 -4.74
C ASP A 88 -20.50 7.94 -3.92
N LYS A 89 -20.03 7.99 -2.67
CA LYS A 89 -20.02 9.21 -1.84
C LYS A 89 -19.09 10.31 -2.34
N ARG A 90 -18.13 10.03 -3.23
CA ARG A 90 -17.24 11.03 -3.83
C ARG A 90 -17.66 11.44 -5.25
N GLY A 91 -18.78 10.91 -5.75
CA GLY A 91 -19.23 11.16 -7.13
C GLY A 91 -18.29 10.53 -8.16
N ILE A 92 -17.64 9.42 -7.80
CA ILE A 92 -16.62 8.72 -8.58
C ILE A 92 -17.17 7.38 -9.06
N SER A 93 -16.80 6.98 -10.27
CA SER A 93 -16.96 5.63 -10.80
C SER A 93 -15.61 4.94 -10.92
N LEU A 94 -15.48 3.75 -10.33
CA LEU A 94 -14.32 2.89 -10.55
C LEU A 94 -14.41 2.29 -11.96
N THR A 95 -13.34 2.40 -12.74
CA THR A 95 -13.35 2.00 -14.16
C THR A 95 -12.48 0.79 -14.46
N GLU A 96 -11.42 0.59 -13.68
CA GLU A 96 -10.47 -0.51 -13.89
C GLU A 96 -9.79 -0.87 -12.56
N ALA A 97 -9.53 -2.15 -12.34
CA ALA A 97 -8.67 -2.61 -11.25
C ALA A 97 -7.76 -3.74 -11.76
N VAL A 98 -6.44 -3.49 -11.78
CA VAL A 98 -5.44 -4.41 -12.34
C VAL A 98 -4.45 -4.81 -11.25
N PRO A 99 -4.39 -6.09 -10.89
CA PRO A 99 -3.41 -6.60 -9.94
C PRO A 99 -2.18 -7.18 -10.63
N GLU A 100 -1.03 -7.02 -9.98
CA GLU A 100 0.17 -7.82 -10.19
C GLU A 100 0.53 -8.52 -8.86
N ILE A 101 0.87 -9.80 -8.93
CA ILE A 101 1.30 -10.56 -7.74
C ILE A 101 2.74 -11.02 -7.89
N ARG A 102 3.47 -11.01 -6.78
CA ARG A 102 4.79 -11.65 -6.66
C ARG A 102 4.75 -12.66 -5.52
N ILE A 103 4.79 -13.93 -5.87
CA ILE A 103 4.83 -15.04 -4.92
C ILE A 103 6.22 -15.12 -4.31
N THR A 104 6.32 -14.94 -3.00
CA THR A 104 7.61 -14.97 -2.27
C THR A 104 7.90 -16.34 -1.69
N ARG A 105 6.86 -17.14 -1.41
CA ARG A 105 7.03 -18.50 -0.87
C ARG A 105 5.82 -19.36 -1.18
N ILE A 106 6.08 -20.63 -1.55
CA ILE A 106 5.10 -21.71 -1.56
C ILE A 106 5.67 -22.86 -0.72
N LYS A 107 4.97 -23.27 0.34
CA LYS A 107 5.27 -24.47 1.13
C LYS A 107 4.12 -25.45 1.04
N ARG A 108 4.36 -26.61 0.43
CA ARG A 108 3.36 -27.68 0.28
C ARG A 108 3.38 -28.64 1.46
N ASP A 109 2.20 -29.19 1.74
CA ASP A 109 1.95 -30.24 2.73
C ASP A 109 0.76 -31.08 2.24
N GLY A 110 1.05 -32.12 1.45
CA GLY A 110 0.05 -32.91 0.73
C GLY A 110 -0.83 -32.07 -0.19
N GLU A 111 -2.14 -32.08 0.08
CA GLU A 111 -3.18 -31.31 -0.62
C GLU A 111 -3.26 -29.84 -0.18
N LEU A 112 -2.45 -29.42 0.79
CA LEU A 112 -2.37 -28.05 1.28
C LEU A 112 -1.14 -27.33 0.70
N ALA A 113 -1.29 -26.04 0.48
CA ALA A 113 -0.16 -25.15 0.27
C ALA A 113 -0.31 -23.87 1.11
N LYS A 114 0.76 -23.52 1.85
CA LYS A 114 0.91 -22.25 2.54
C LYS A 114 1.71 -21.31 1.65
N ILE A 115 1.13 -20.16 1.34
CA ILE A 115 1.69 -19.18 0.42
C ILE A 115 1.95 -17.87 1.14
N SER A 116 3.07 -17.24 0.80
CA SER A 116 3.32 -15.83 1.04
C SER A 116 3.47 -15.15 -0.32
N LEU A 117 2.76 -14.05 -0.51
CA LEU A 117 2.85 -13.24 -1.73
C LEU A 117 2.62 -11.76 -1.41
N VAL A 118 2.97 -10.91 -2.36
CA VAL A 118 2.58 -9.50 -2.34
C VAL A 118 1.70 -9.20 -3.56
N GLN A 119 0.74 -8.30 -3.38
CA GLN A 119 -0.07 -7.73 -4.46
C GLN A 119 0.30 -6.26 -4.63
N SER A 120 0.46 -5.84 -5.87
CA SER A 120 0.49 -4.45 -6.33
C SER A 120 -0.75 -4.22 -7.19
N ALA A 121 -1.70 -3.42 -6.72
CA ALA A 121 -2.97 -3.19 -7.41
C ALA A 121 -3.07 -1.75 -7.90
N LYS A 122 -3.33 -1.57 -9.20
CA LYS A 122 -3.79 -0.32 -9.81
C LYS A 122 -5.31 -0.26 -9.70
N ILE A 123 -5.86 0.87 -9.27
CA ILE A 123 -7.29 1.15 -9.32
C ILE A 123 -7.48 2.48 -10.04
N SER A 124 -8.27 2.46 -11.12
CA SER A 124 -8.57 3.62 -11.96
C SER A 124 -10.00 4.10 -11.71
N TYR A 125 -10.20 5.41 -11.83
CA TYR A 125 -11.50 6.02 -11.60
C TYR A 125 -11.73 7.27 -12.45
N GLY A 126 -13.00 7.65 -12.61
CA GLY A 126 -13.44 8.89 -13.25
C GLY A 126 -14.58 9.55 -12.47
N TYR A 127 -14.84 10.83 -12.73
CA TYR A 127 -15.93 11.55 -12.09
C TYR A 127 -17.23 11.38 -12.89
N LYS A 128 -18.36 11.10 -12.19
CA LYS A 128 -19.64 10.77 -12.84
C LYS A 128 -20.25 11.93 -13.63
N GLU A 129 -20.02 13.15 -13.17
CA GLU A 129 -20.68 14.36 -13.67
C GLU A 129 -19.72 15.34 -14.36
N LEU A 130 -18.44 14.99 -14.46
CA LEU A 130 -17.40 15.85 -15.02
C LEU A 130 -16.58 15.09 -16.04
N ASP A 131 -16.38 15.71 -17.21
CA ASP A 131 -15.45 15.20 -18.23
C ASP A 131 -14.02 15.57 -17.86
N LEU A 132 -13.44 14.80 -16.96
CA LEU A 132 -12.05 14.93 -16.51
C LEU A 132 -11.24 13.69 -16.93
N PRO A 133 -9.92 13.84 -17.20
CA PRO A 133 -9.07 12.71 -17.48
C PRO A 133 -9.15 11.63 -16.38
N PRO A 134 -9.20 10.33 -16.74
CA PRO A 134 -9.18 9.26 -15.76
C PRO A 134 -7.99 9.35 -14.82
N GLN A 135 -8.23 9.03 -13.56
CA GLN A 135 -7.23 9.04 -12.50
C GLN A 135 -6.89 7.60 -12.10
N SER A 136 -5.75 7.41 -11.46
CA SER A 136 -5.36 6.09 -10.93
C SER A 136 -4.57 6.23 -9.64
N PHE A 137 -4.75 5.26 -8.75
CA PHE A 137 -3.95 5.11 -7.54
C PHE A 137 -3.50 3.67 -7.36
N GLY A 138 -2.48 3.48 -6.52
CA GLY A 138 -1.88 2.19 -6.22
C GLY A 138 -2.08 1.78 -4.77
N VAL A 139 -2.41 0.50 -4.56
CA VAL A 139 -2.43 -0.15 -3.23
C VAL A 139 -1.53 -1.37 -3.25
N GLY A 140 -0.63 -1.47 -2.28
CA GLY A 140 0.28 -2.58 -2.09
C GLY A 140 -0.02 -3.34 -0.81
N THR A 141 -0.13 -4.66 -0.90
CA THR A 141 -0.59 -5.53 0.22
C THR A 141 0.26 -6.81 0.32
N ARG A 142 0.46 -7.28 1.55
CA ARG A 142 1.23 -8.50 1.87
C ARG A 142 0.27 -9.58 2.35
N HIS A 143 0.27 -10.74 1.69
CA HIS A 143 -0.69 -11.80 1.94
C HIS A 143 -0.02 -13.07 2.46
N ALA A 144 -0.65 -13.66 3.47
CA ALA A 144 -0.37 -15.01 3.94
C ALA A 144 -1.65 -15.84 3.81
N LEU A 145 -1.68 -16.81 2.90
CA LEU A 145 -2.86 -17.61 2.63
C LEU A 145 -2.56 -19.11 2.60
N THR A 146 -3.57 -19.90 2.96
CA THR A 146 -3.55 -21.35 2.81
C THR A 146 -4.58 -21.75 1.77
N VAL A 147 -4.16 -22.53 0.79
CA VAL A 147 -5.04 -23.11 -0.23
C VAL A 147 -5.07 -24.63 -0.10
N LYS A 148 -6.16 -25.24 -0.55
CA LYS A 148 -6.34 -26.70 -0.58
C LYS A 148 -6.91 -27.14 -1.91
N LYS A 149 -6.41 -28.24 -2.46
CA LYS A 149 -7.03 -28.89 -3.62
C LYS A 149 -8.25 -29.70 -3.16
N THR A 150 -9.41 -29.39 -3.73
CA THR A 150 -10.71 -30.02 -3.44
C THR A 150 -11.39 -30.28 -4.77
N ASP A 151 -11.79 -31.52 -5.04
CA ASP A 151 -12.43 -31.93 -6.30
C ASP A 151 -11.64 -31.47 -7.54
N GLY A 152 -10.32 -31.68 -7.51
CA GLY A 152 -9.41 -31.29 -8.58
C GLY A 152 -9.07 -29.79 -8.66
N ASN A 153 -9.73 -28.92 -7.88
CA ASN A 153 -9.59 -27.47 -7.96
C ASN A 153 -8.98 -26.88 -6.67
N TRP A 154 -8.08 -25.90 -6.81
CA TRP A 154 -7.58 -25.16 -5.65
C TRP A 154 -8.66 -24.24 -5.08
N LYS A 155 -8.72 -24.13 -3.75
CA LYS A 155 -9.63 -23.26 -3.00
C LYS A 155 -8.88 -22.53 -1.89
N VAL A 156 -9.26 -21.29 -1.60
CA VAL A 156 -8.72 -20.51 -0.47
C VAL A 156 -9.35 -21.01 0.82
N LEU A 157 -8.54 -21.51 1.76
CA LEU A 157 -9.02 -21.96 3.07
C LEU A 157 -8.97 -20.88 4.15
N ARG A 158 -8.01 -19.96 4.04
CA ARG A 158 -7.83 -18.82 4.94
C ARG A 158 -6.80 -17.89 4.34
N GLU A 159 -6.92 -16.62 4.68
CA GLU A 159 -6.00 -15.58 4.27
C GLU A 159 -5.92 -14.52 5.36
N TRP A 160 -4.74 -13.90 5.46
CA TRP A 160 -4.47 -12.76 6.31
C TRP A 160 -3.66 -11.75 5.50
N TYR A 161 -4.13 -10.51 5.48
CA TYR A 161 -3.42 -9.35 4.97
C TYR A 161 -4.00 -8.12 5.65
N LEU A 162 -3.21 -7.04 5.69
CA LEU A 162 -3.69 -5.74 6.14
C LEU A 162 -4.17 -4.98 4.91
N ASP A 163 -5.47 -4.74 4.80
CA ASP A 163 -6.07 -3.96 3.72
C ASP A 163 -6.49 -2.58 4.25
N PRO A 164 -6.08 -1.48 3.59
CA PRO A 164 -6.62 -0.16 3.91
C PRO A 164 -8.11 0.00 3.56
N LEU A 165 -8.75 -0.98 2.91
CA LEU A 165 -10.12 -0.90 2.40
C LEU A 165 -11.11 -1.80 3.16
N GLU A 166 -10.76 -2.25 4.37
CA GLU A 166 -11.60 -3.12 5.22
C GLU A 166 -12.50 -2.35 6.21
N GLU A 167 -12.53 -1.02 6.11
CA GLU A 167 -13.33 -0.14 6.95
C GLU A 167 -14.85 -0.32 6.77
N ASN A 168 -15.62 0.13 7.75
CA ASN A 168 -17.08 0.03 7.68
C ASN A 168 -17.67 1.06 6.68
N PRO A 169 -18.37 0.63 5.60
CA PRO A 169 -18.95 1.56 4.62
C PRO A 169 -19.96 2.55 5.23
N ASP A 170 -20.66 2.18 6.30
CA ASP A 170 -21.65 3.04 6.96
C ASP A 170 -21.01 4.18 7.75
N LEU A 171 -19.71 4.10 7.99
CA LEU A 171 -18.94 5.11 8.72
C LEU A 171 -18.19 6.05 7.79
N ILE A 172 -18.27 5.89 6.47
CA ILE A 172 -17.66 6.81 5.51
C ILE A 172 -18.33 8.19 5.64
N PRO A 173 -17.58 9.27 5.90
CA PRO A 173 -18.16 10.60 6.04
C PRO A 173 -18.66 11.15 4.70
N ASP A 174 -19.75 11.92 4.75
CA ASP A 174 -20.28 12.64 3.58
C ASP A 174 -19.43 13.88 3.27
N PRO A 175 -19.14 14.17 1.99
CA PRO A 175 -18.41 15.37 1.60
C PRO A 175 -19.26 16.62 1.82
N PRO A 176 -18.64 17.78 2.11
CA PRO A 176 -19.37 19.03 2.10
C PRO A 176 -19.76 19.38 0.68
N ALA A 177 -20.80 20.20 0.54
CA ALA A 177 -21.22 20.68 -0.78
C ALA A 177 -20.04 21.36 -1.49
N GLY A 178 -19.82 21.01 -2.77
CA GLY A 178 -18.75 21.57 -3.59
C GLY A 178 -17.37 20.96 -3.37
N PHE A 179 -17.19 19.97 -2.49
CA PHE A 179 -15.90 19.29 -2.29
C PHE A 179 -15.62 18.22 -3.37
N PRO A 180 -14.36 18.06 -3.83
CA PRO A 180 -13.23 18.96 -3.60
C PRO A 180 -13.45 20.29 -4.32
N HIS A 181 -13.01 21.38 -3.69
CA HIS A 181 -13.04 22.69 -4.32
C HIS A 181 -12.03 22.69 -5.48
N PRO A 182 -12.45 23.06 -6.71
CA PRO A 182 -11.54 23.18 -7.83
C PRO A 182 -10.40 24.11 -7.45
N PHE A 183 -9.17 23.76 -7.82
CA PHE A 183 -8.04 24.68 -7.65
C PHE A 183 -8.37 25.97 -8.41
N ALA A 184 -8.69 27.05 -7.68
CA ALA A 184 -8.43 28.38 -8.19
C ALA A 184 -6.93 28.40 -8.44
N ASN A 185 -6.51 28.65 -9.69
CA ASN A 185 -5.11 28.72 -10.12
C ASN A 185 -4.26 29.13 -8.92
N SER A 186 -3.42 28.22 -8.44
CA SER A 186 -2.40 28.63 -7.50
C SER A 186 -1.68 29.76 -8.21
N ASP A 187 -1.80 30.98 -7.67
CA ASP A 187 -0.78 31.99 -7.86
C ASP A 187 0.52 31.22 -7.81
N SER A 188 1.19 31.18 -8.97
CA SER A 188 2.38 30.40 -9.25
C SER A 188 3.16 30.26 -7.97
N ILE A 189 3.42 29.02 -7.53
CA ILE A 189 4.33 28.73 -6.42
C ILE A 189 5.64 29.40 -6.81
N GLN A 190 5.79 30.68 -6.47
CA GLN A 190 7.05 31.36 -6.52
C GLN A 190 7.81 30.67 -5.43
N ALA A 191 8.73 29.81 -5.85
CA ALA A 191 9.81 29.33 -5.04
C ALA A 191 10.52 30.56 -4.48
N ASN A 192 10.03 31.06 -3.34
CA ASN A 192 10.78 31.97 -2.50
C ASN A 192 11.86 31.11 -1.84
N ASN A 193 12.86 30.75 -2.65
CA ASN A 193 14.13 30.12 -2.26
C ASN A 193 14.96 31.11 -1.44
N LYS A 194 14.39 31.61 -0.35
CA LYS A 194 15.09 32.39 0.67
C LYS A 194 15.05 31.58 1.97
N GLY A 195 15.54 30.34 1.91
CA GLY A 195 15.51 29.43 3.05
C GLY A 195 16.27 28.11 2.91
N ASN A 196 16.34 27.45 1.74
CA ASN A 196 17.13 26.23 1.48
C ASN A 196 17.14 25.16 2.61
N LYS A 197 16.11 25.07 3.46
CA LYS A 197 16.12 24.11 4.58
C LYS A 197 15.40 22.81 4.25
N TYR A 198 14.37 22.88 3.41
CA TYR A 198 13.58 21.73 2.96
C TYR A 198 13.38 21.75 1.44
N ASN A 199 13.84 20.69 0.77
CA ASN A 199 13.62 20.51 -0.67
C ASN A 199 12.30 19.76 -0.91
N ARG A 200 11.22 20.53 -1.12
CA ARG A 200 9.87 20.00 -1.33
C ARG A 200 9.76 19.10 -2.57
N GLU A 201 10.43 19.47 -3.65
CA GLU A 201 10.42 18.70 -4.90
C GLU A 201 11.04 17.31 -4.70
N HIS A 202 12.24 17.24 -4.12
CA HIS A 202 12.89 15.96 -3.81
C HIS A 202 12.08 15.12 -2.81
N ALA A 203 11.41 15.75 -1.85
CA ALA A 203 10.53 15.02 -0.93
C ALA A 203 9.39 14.30 -1.67
N VAL A 204 8.75 14.97 -2.63
CA VAL A 204 7.69 14.38 -3.46
C VAL A 204 8.26 13.29 -4.37
N GLU A 205 9.42 13.52 -4.99
CA GLU A 205 10.10 12.50 -5.80
C GLU A 205 10.45 11.26 -4.98
N TYR A 206 10.99 11.43 -3.78
CA TYR A 206 11.27 10.33 -2.85
C TYR A 206 10.00 9.57 -2.51
N ALA A 207 8.92 10.30 -2.15
CA ALA A 207 7.65 9.69 -1.79
C ALA A 207 7.08 8.86 -2.95
N ASN A 208 7.20 9.34 -4.19
CA ASN A 208 6.77 8.59 -5.37
C ASN A 208 7.67 7.39 -5.69
N LYS A 209 8.99 7.54 -5.51
CA LYS A 209 9.97 6.49 -5.80
C LYS A 209 9.89 5.33 -4.81
N TYR A 210 9.59 5.60 -3.55
CA TYR A 210 9.70 4.62 -2.47
C TYR A 210 8.37 4.30 -1.77
N ALA A 211 7.21 4.47 -2.42
CA ALA A 211 5.89 4.12 -1.87
C ALA A 211 5.63 2.59 -1.73
N GLY A 212 6.67 1.78 -1.55
CA GLY A 212 6.56 0.37 -1.23
C GLY A 212 6.01 -0.48 -2.37
N LEU A 213 5.11 -1.41 -2.04
CA LEU A 213 4.53 -2.39 -2.96
C LEU A 213 3.44 -1.83 -3.86
N ALA A 214 2.98 -0.59 -3.64
CA ALA A 214 1.87 0.00 -4.36
C ALA A 214 2.17 0.19 -5.86
N TRP A 215 1.18 -0.04 -6.72
CA TRP A 215 1.31 0.25 -8.14
C TRP A 215 1.67 1.74 -8.37
N GLY A 216 2.48 2.01 -9.39
CA GLY A 216 2.96 3.36 -9.71
C GLY A 216 4.13 3.82 -8.85
N ALA A 217 4.41 3.17 -7.71
CA ALA A 217 5.63 3.41 -6.96
C ALA A 217 6.86 3.07 -7.81
N GLY A 218 7.90 3.91 -7.72
CA GLY A 218 9.17 3.67 -8.38
C GLY A 218 9.97 2.51 -7.76
N ASN A 219 11.26 2.47 -8.08
CA ASN A 219 12.22 1.51 -7.50
C ASN A 219 11.76 0.03 -7.60
N ASN A 220 11.02 -0.32 -8.66
CA ASN A 220 10.44 -1.65 -8.88
C ASN A 220 9.57 -2.14 -7.72
N ASN A 221 8.78 -1.23 -7.13
CA ASN A 221 7.91 -1.46 -5.97
C ASN A 221 8.70 -2.04 -4.78
N ARG A 222 9.85 -1.44 -4.49
CA ARG A 222 10.73 -1.78 -3.36
C ARG A 222 10.99 -0.56 -2.48
N TYR A 223 11.11 -0.82 -1.19
CA TYR A 223 11.57 0.14 -0.18
C TYR A 223 13.00 0.60 -0.42
N ASN A 224 13.35 1.75 0.15
CA ASN A 224 14.74 2.22 0.15
C ASN A 224 15.60 1.33 1.07
N ARG A 225 16.60 0.65 0.49
CA ARG A 225 17.47 -0.28 1.21
C ARG A 225 18.41 0.37 2.23
N LYS A 226 18.55 1.71 2.21
CA LYS A 226 19.28 2.48 3.22
C LYS A 226 18.59 2.43 4.59
N TYR A 227 17.28 2.25 4.59
CA TYR A 227 16.45 2.26 5.79
C TYR A 227 15.87 0.88 6.06
N LYS A 228 15.71 0.57 7.33
CA LYS A 228 15.03 -0.65 7.78
C LYS A 228 13.55 -0.58 7.42
N ASP A 229 13.01 -1.68 6.93
CA ASP A 229 11.56 -1.89 6.77
C ASP A 229 10.96 -2.23 8.14
N TYR A 230 10.10 -1.35 8.66
CA TYR A 230 9.42 -1.53 9.95
C TYR A 230 8.02 -2.13 9.80
N THR A 231 7.61 -2.58 8.61
CA THR A 231 6.25 -3.10 8.38
C THR A 231 5.86 -4.18 9.38
N SER A 232 6.77 -5.09 9.73
CA SER A 232 6.52 -6.17 10.71
C SER A 232 6.78 -5.80 12.17
N LEU A 233 7.30 -4.59 12.43
CA LEU A 233 7.69 -4.11 13.76
C LEU A 233 6.81 -2.97 14.27
N GLY A 234 6.02 -2.35 13.39
CA GLY A 234 5.26 -1.13 13.68
C GLY A 234 6.09 0.14 13.45
N GLY A 235 5.41 1.23 13.09
CA GLY A 235 6.02 2.54 12.87
C GLY A 235 6.52 2.81 11.44
N ASP A 236 6.23 1.93 10.48
CA ASP A 236 6.74 2.09 9.11
C ASP A 236 6.16 3.30 8.38
N CYS A 237 4.93 3.69 8.70
CA CYS A 237 4.31 4.92 8.20
C CYS A 237 5.14 6.16 8.57
N THR A 238 5.53 6.29 9.84
CA THR A 238 6.37 7.37 10.35
C THR A 238 7.80 7.27 9.82
N ASN A 239 8.35 6.06 9.73
CA ASN A 239 9.66 5.79 9.17
C ASN A 239 9.74 6.29 7.71
N PHE A 240 8.74 6.00 6.89
CA PHE A 240 8.65 6.48 5.51
C PHE A 240 8.59 7.99 5.42
N VAL A 241 7.70 8.62 6.18
CA VAL A 241 7.57 10.08 6.17
C VAL A 241 8.87 10.73 6.65
N SER A 242 9.53 10.14 7.66
CA SER A 242 10.82 10.63 8.13
C SER A 242 11.91 10.52 7.06
N GLN A 243 11.92 9.45 6.27
CA GLN A 243 12.81 9.32 5.11
C GLN A 243 12.52 10.39 4.05
N VAL A 244 11.24 10.59 3.70
CA VAL A 244 10.82 11.60 2.73
C VAL A 244 11.28 12.99 3.15
N LEU A 245 11.11 13.35 4.42
CA LEU A 245 11.47 14.66 4.94
C LEU A 245 12.98 14.83 5.13
N GLY A 246 13.67 13.78 5.58
CA GLY A 246 15.02 13.89 6.12
C GLY A 246 16.15 13.33 5.25
N ASP A 247 15.86 12.48 4.25
CA ASP A 247 16.94 11.94 3.43
C ASP A 247 17.66 13.07 2.69
N THR A 248 18.95 13.23 2.99
CA THR A 248 19.76 14.35 2.51
C THR A 248 20.23 14.22 1.06
N LYS A 249 20.08 13.04 0.45
CA LYS A 249 20.50 12.80 -0.93
C LYS A 249 19.32 12.77 -1.89
N GLU A 250 18.24 12.09 -1.49
CA GLU A 250 17.12 11.81 -2.37
C GLU A 250 15.81 12.47 -1.89
N GLY A 251 15.73 12.91 -0.63
CA GLY A 251 14.51 13.45 -0.04
C GLY A 251 14.61 14.94 0.27
N GLY A 252 13.77 15.40 1.19
CA GLY A 252 13.65 16.81 1.54
C GLY A 252 14.82 17.41 2.29
N GLY A 253 15.77 16.61 2.76
CA GLY A 253 17.03 17.10 3.33
C GLY A 253 16.91 17.87 4.65
N LEU A 254 15.78 17.77 5.37
CA LEU A 254 15.69 18.34 6.71
C LEU A 254 16.77 17.76 7.62
N ARG A 255 17.48 18.64 8.32
CA ARG A 255 18.64 18.24 9.12
C ARG A 255 18.23 17.29 10.25
N MET A 256 18.74 16.08 10.23
CA MET A 256 18.57 15.12 11.32
C MET A 256 19.34 15.54 12.58
N ASN A 257 18.86 15.14 13.76
CA ASN A 257 19.50 15.37 15.05
C ASN A 257 19.20 14.22 16.03
N GLY A 258 19.70 14.31 17.28
CA GLY A 258 19.52 13.27 18.30
C GLY A 258 18.06 12.87 18.58
N ALA A 259 17.12 13.80 18.47
CA ALA A 259 15.70 13.53 18.71
C ALA A 259 15.02 12.86 17.51
N TRP A 260 15.36 13.28 16.28
CA TRP A 260 14.83 12.76 15.03
C TRP A 260 15.97 12.50 14.03
N GLY A 261 16.30 11.22 13.85
CA GLY A 261 17.39 10.81 12.97
C GLY A 261 17.50 9.30 12.82
N TYR A 262 18.40 8.87 11.93
CA TYR A 262 18.60 7.47 11.58
C TYR A 262 20.09 7.09 11.56
N TRP A 263 20.48 6.10 12.38
CA TRP A 263 21.85 5.58 12.48
C TRP A 263 21.85 4.05 12.62
N GLY A 264 21.43 3.34 11.57
CA GLY A 264 21.22 1.88 11.61
C GLY A 264 19.88 1.47 12.24
N GLY A 265 19.21 2.42 12.88
CA GLY A 265 17.83 2.38 13.35
C GLY A 265 17.32 3.81 13.51
N GLY A 266 15.99 3.98 13.48
CA GLY A 266 15.37 5.29 13.68
C GLY A 266 15.28 5.62 15.16
N SER A 267 15.51 6.89 15.52
CA SER A 267 15.20 7.40 16.85
C SER A 267 13.70 7.28 17.15
N ARG A 268 13.28 7.50 18.41
CA ARG A 268 11.85 7.44 18.77
C ARG A 268 10.99 8.34 17.89
N ALA A 269 11.40 9.60 17.66
CA ALA A 269 10.63 10.50 16.81
C ALA A 269 10.71 10.13 15.32
N TRP A 270 11.66 9.30 14.89
CA TRP A 270 11.75 8.84 13.49
C TRP A 270 10.73 7.75 13.16
N VAL A 271 10.34 6.91 14.13
CA VAL A 271 9.47 5.74 13.89
C VAL A 271 8.13 5.77 14.63
N GLN A 272 8.01 6.49 15.74
CA GLN A 272 6.77 6.56 16.51
C GLN A 272 5.96 7.80 16.13
N THR A 273 4.69 7.60 15.81
CA THR A 273 3.75 8.61 15.34
C THR A 273 3.62 9.83 16.26
N ASP A 274 3.31 9.67 17.55
CA ASP A 274 3.14 10.81 18.45
C ASP A 274 4.44 11.56 18.74
N ALA A 275 5.55 10.83 18.86
CA ALA A 275 6.86 11.47 19.02
C ALA A 275 7.24 12.26 17.76
N PHE A 276 6.93 11.74 16.57
CA PHE A 276 7.14 12.42 15.31
C PHE A 276 6.28 13.67 15.16
N LYS A 277 4.97 13.57 15.45
CA LYS A 277 4.05 14.72 15.52
C LYS A 277 4.63 15.84 16.38
N ASN A 278 4.99 15.49 17.62
CA ASN A 278 5.51 16.46 18.58
C ASN A 278 6.83 17.04 18.08
N TYR A 279 7.73 16.22 17.53
CA TYR A 279 8.97 16.70 16.95
C TYR A 279 8.73 17.70 15.82
N LEU A 280 7.86 17.40 14.86
CA LEU A 280 7.57 18.31 13.74
C LEU A 280 7.08 19.67 14.23
N LEU A 281 6.12 19.67 15.15
CA LEU A 281 5.48 20.90 15.64
C LEU A 281 6.39 21.73 16.56
N TYR A 282 7.19 21.09 17.41
CA TYR A 282 8.04 21.79 18.39
C TYR A 282 9.45 22.12 17.89
N SER A 283 9.96 21.42 16.87
CA SER A 283 11.27 21.72 16.27
C SER A 283 11.23 22.92 15.31
N GLY A 284 10.03 23.38 14.94
CA GLY A 284 9.82 24.37 13.88
C GLY A 284 10.01 23.80 12.47
N TYR A 285 10.06 22.48 12.29
CA TYR A 285 10.10 21.85 10.95
C TYR A 285 8.72 21.84 10.30
N GLY A 286 7.65 21.79 11.10
CA GLY A 286 6.29 21.91 10.60
C GLY A 286 5.44 22.87 11.42
N ARG A 287 4.36 23.34 10.82
CA ARG A 287 3.31 24.13 11.46
C ARG A 287 1.95 23.49 11.24
N LEU A 288 1.12 23.51 12.27
CA LEU A 288 -0.26 23.03 12.16
C LEU A 288 -1.08 23.98 11.28
N ILE A 289 -1.71 23.45 10.24
CA ILE A 289 -2.73 24.16 9.46
C ILE A 289 -4.07 24.07 10.19
N ALA A 290 -4.53 22.84 10.45
CA ALA A 290 -5.79 22.54 11.10
C ALA A 290 -5.79 21.13 11.70
N LYS A 291 -6.70 20.90 12.65
CA LYS A 291 -7.02 19.60 13.22
C LYS A 291 -8.54 19.46 13.28
N GLY A 292 -9.09 18.38 12.76
CA GLY A 292 -10.53 18.13 12.80
C GLY A 292 -10.92 16.83 12.11
N ASN A 293 -12.18 16.43 12.21
CA ASN A 293 -12.72 15.33 11.41
C ASN A 293 -12.79 15.71 9.92
N PHE A 294 -13.15 14.75 9.06
CA PHE A 294 -13.25 14.97 7.61
C PHE A 294 -14.06 16.22 7.26
N MET A 295 -15.21 16.44 7.91
CA MET A 295 -16.04 17.60 7.62
C MET A 295 -15.38 18.92 7.99
N GLU A 296 -14.76 18.97 9.17
CA GLU A 296 -14.11 20.18 9.69
C GLU A 296 -12.91 20.60 8.84
N VAL A 297 -12.16 19.65 8.27
CA VAL A 297 -10.97 19.95 7.46
C VAL A 297 -11.29 20.22 5.99
N THR A 298 -12.44 19.77 5.49
CA THR A 298 -12.84 19.92 4.07
C THR A 298 -13.85 21.03 3.84
N ARG A 299 -14.65 21.43 4.83
CA ARG A 299 -15.70 22.44 4.66
C ARG A 299 -15.13 23.86 4.62
N SER A 300 -15.66 24.67 3.70
CA SER A 300 -15.49 26.11 3.64
C SER A 300 -15.85 26.83 4.95
N ASN A 301 -15.06 27.82 5.33
CA ASN A 301 -15.35 28.78 6.40
C ASN A 301 -14.57 30.08 6.18
N ASP A 302 -14.81 31.10 7.00
CA ASP A 302 -14.17 32.43 6.86
C ASP A 302 -12.64 32.39 6.82
N LYS A 303 -12.01 31.46 7.55
CA LYS A 303 -10.55 31.29 7.56
C LYS A 303 -10.05 30.45 6.38
N PHE A 304 -10.86 29.50 5.93
CA PHE A 304 -10.53 28.57 4.86
C PHE A 304 -11.69 28.46 3.86
N PRO A 305 -11.79 29.39 2.89
CA PRO A 305 -12.89 29.40 1.91
C PRO A 305 -13.02 28.10 1.10
N ASP A 306 -11.90 27.41 0.85
CA ASP A 306 -11.86 26.14 0.11
C ASP A 306 -11.61 24.93 1.03
N GLY A 307 -11.86 25.09 2.34
CA GLY A 307 -11.51 24.11 3.36
C GLY A 307 -10.02 24.13 3.75
N ALA A 308 -9.71 23.71 4.98
CA ALA A 308 -8.34 23.73 5.47
C ALA A 308 -7.41 22.80 4.69
N ILE A 309 -7.96 21.70 4.16
CA ILE A 309 -7.25 20.70 3.36
C ILE A 309 -6.63 21.32 2.10
N ALA A 310 -7.26 22.33 1.50
CA ALA A 310 -6.76 23.02 0.31
C ALA A 310 -5.49 23.86 0.56
N LYS A 311 -5.10 24.06 1.84
CA LYS A 311 -3.85 24.74 2.20
C LYS A 311 -2.63 23.81 2.18
N LEU A 312 -2.83 22.50 2.05
CA LEU A 312 -1.73 21.55 1.92
C LEU A 312 -1.03 21.71 0.58
N GLN A 313 0.29 21.57 0.60
CA GLN A 313 1.13 21.52 -0.59
C GLN A 313 1.75 20.12 -0.73
N PRO A 314 2.14 19.69 -1.95
CA PRO A 314 3.00 18.51 -2.10
C PRO A 314 4.20 18.58 -1.14
N GLY A 315 4.58 17.48 -0.50
CA GLY A 315 5.60 17.43 0.55
C GLY A 315 5.09 17.72 1.97
N ASP A 316 3.88 18.27 2.12
CA ASP A 316 3.23 18.38 3.43
C ASP A 316 2.77 17.01 3.95
N VAL A 317 2.40 16.96 5.23
CA VAL A 317 2.10 15.70 5.93
C VAL A 317 0.71 15.74 6.56
N ILE A 318 -0.02 14.63 6.46
CA ILE A 318 -1.29 14.40 7.15
C ILE A 318 -1.09 13.31 8.20
N GLY A 319 -1.40 13.62 9.45
CA GLY A 319 -1.55 12.62 10.51
C GLY A 319 -3.02 12.19 10.66
N TYR A 320 -3.26 10.90 10.85
CA TYR A 320 -4.61 10.35 11.10
C TYR A 320 -4.69 9.91 12.55
N ILE A 321 -5.69 10.43 13.25
CA ILE A 321 -5.87 10.25 14.68
C ILE A 321 -7.07 9.35 14.90
N LEU A 322 -6.85 8.20 15.54
CA LEU A 322 -7.88 7.31 16.07
C LEU A 322 -7.77 7.32 17.60
N GLU A 323 -8.90 7.29 18.28
CA GLU A 323 -8.98 7.22 19.75
C GLU A 323 -8.16 8.27 20.55
N GLY A 324 -7.65 9.32 19.91
CA GLY A 324 -6.92 10.44 20.53
C GLY A 324 -5.43 10.51 20.18
N ASP A 325 -4.85 9.41 19.71
CA ASP A 325 -3.44 9.29 19.34
C ASP A 325 -3.26 9.33 17.82
N VAL A 326 -2.06 9.66 17.34
CA VAL A 326 -1.80 9.54 15.89
C VAL A 326 -1.49 8.08 15.58
N ASP A 327 -2.30 7.45 14.75
CA ASP A 327 -2.12 6.06 14.32
C ASP A 327 -1.31 5.95 13.02
N HIS A 328 -1.43 6.96 12.16
CA HIS A 328 -0.85 6.90 10.82
C HIS A 328 -0.39 8.25 10.30
N PHE A 329 0.53 8.22 9.35
CA PHE A 329 0.95 9.39 8.60
C PHE A 329 0.99 9.11 7.09
N SER A 330 0.74 10.15 6.31
CA SER A 330 0.94 10.14 4.86
C SER A 330 1.56 11.45 4.38
N VAL A 331 2.27 11.38 3.26
CA VAL A 331 2.84 12.55 2.58
C VAL A 331 1.89 12.97 1.46
N VAL A 332 1.56 14.25 1.39
CA VAL A 332 0.80 14.84 0.29
C VAL A 332 1.68 14.87 -0.95
N ILE A 333 1.21 14.33 -2.06
CA ILE A 333 1.98 14.31 -3.32
C ILE A 333 1.42 15.24 -4.39
N GLY A 334 0.24 15.83 -4.14
CA GLY A 334 -0.49 16.65 -5.10
C GLY A 334 -1.98 16.36 -5.09
N HIS A 335 -2.62 16.66 -6.21
CA HIS A 335 -4.06 16.57 -6.38
C HIS A 335 -4.39 15.80 -7.67
N ASP A 336 -5.62 15.28 -7.73
CA ASP A 336 -6.18 14.76 -8.97
C ASP A 336 -6.73 15.90 -9.88
N ALA A 337 -7.29 15.53 -11.04
CA ALA A 337 -7.83 16.51 -11.99
C ALA A 337 -8.99 17.37 -11.46
N LYS A 338 -9.69 16.97 -10.39
CA LYS A 338 -10.75 17.76 -9.75
C LYS A 338 -10.23 18.60 -8.56
N GLY A 339 -8.97 18.43 -8.17
CA GLY A 339 -8.39 19.06 -6.98
C GLY A 339 -8.48 18.19 -5.72
N TYR A 340 -8.77 16.90 -5.84
CA TYR A 340 -8.84 15.99 -4.69
C TYR A 340 -7.43 15.69 -4.16
N PRO A 341 -7.12 15.87 -2.85
CA PRO A 341 -5.79 15.62 -2.31
C PRO A 341 -5.39 14.14 -2.38
N LEU A 342 -4.18 13.90 -2.86
CA LEU A 342 -3.60 12.57 -3.03
C LEU A 342 -2.36 12.40 -2.15
N VAL A 343 -2.19 11.20 -1.58
CA VAL A 343 -1.14 10.91 -0.61
C VAL A 343 -0.40 9.60 -0.88
N ASN A 344 0.83 9.51 -0.37
CA ASN A 344 1.59 8.26 -0.28
C ASN A 344 1.86 7.88 1.18
N SER A 345 1.86 6.57 1.49
CA SER A 345 2.20 6.04 2.82
C SER A 345 2.65 4.57 2.79
N HIS A 346 3.21 4.08 3.88
CA HIS A 346 3.58 2.66 4.11
C HIS A 346 2.61 1.94 5.07
N THR A 347 2.95 0.72 5.52
CA THR A 347 2.12 -0.22 6.32
C THR A 347 1.01 -0.88 5.51
N ALA A 348 0.08 -0.07 5.00
CA ALA A 348 -0.62 -0.37 3.75
C ALA A 348 0.02 0.55 2.72
N ASP A 349 0.75 -0.02 1.75
CA ASP A 349 1.48 0.80 0.80
C ASP A 349 0.48 1.53 -0.11
N ARG A 350 0.57 2.86 -0.14
CA ARG A 350 -0.35 3.73 -0.86
C ARG A 350 0.44 4.64 -1.79
N TYR A 351 0.05 4.67 -3.06
CA TYR A 351 0.60 5.56 -4.08
C TYR A 351 -0.53 6.39 -4.70
N ARG A 352 -0.46 7.71 -4.56
CA ARG A 352 -1.44 8.70 -5.04
C ARG A 352 -2.88 8.37 -4.64
N VAL A 353 -3.06 7.83 -3.43
CA VAL A 353 -4.38 7.43 -2.93
C VAL A 353 -5.12 8.68 -2.43
N PRO A 354 -6.43 8.83 -2.70
CA PRO A 354 -7.24 9.87 -2.09
C PRO A 354 -7.09 9.88 -0.56
N PHE A 355 -6.78 11.04 0.02
CA PHE A 355 -6.32 11.12 1.41
C PHE A 355 -7.27 10.52 2.45
N ASP A 356 -8.57 10.49 2.17
CA ASP A 356 -9.61 9.99 3.06
C ASP A 356 -10.01 8.52 2.80
N LEU A 357 -9.49 7.89 1.75
CA LEU A 357 -9.79 6.48 1.46
C LEU A 357 -9.21 5.59 2.58
N GLY A 358 -10.02 4.70 3.13
CA GLY A 358 -9.64 3.84 4.25
C GLY A 358 -9.70 4.52 5.61
N TRP A 359 -10.47 5.60 5.75
CA TRP A 359 -10.73 6.31 7.00
C TRP A 359 -12.22 6.52 7.20
N ASP A 360 -12.64 6.65 8.46
CA ASP A 360 -14.04 6.78 8.83
C ASP A 360 -14.36 8.18 9.37
N LYS A 361 -15.64 8.42 9.71
CA LYS A 361 -16.11 9.70 10.21
C LYS A 361 -15.59 10.08 11.60
N SER A 362 -15.06 9.12 12.36
CA SER A 362 -14.45 9.33 13.68
C SER A 362 -12.99 9.73 13.58
N THR A 363 -12.31 9.40 12.47
CA THR A 363 -10.94 9.81 12.18
C THR A 363 -10.80 11.32 12.21
N LYS A 364 -9.82 11.81 12.98
CA LYS A 364 -9.39 13.21 12.94
C LYS A 364 -8.12 13.34 12.11
N TYR A 365 -8.07 14.37 11.28
CA TYR A 365 -6.95 14.69 10.41
C TYR A 365 -6.14 15.81 11.04
N LEU A 366 -4.83 15.63 11.10
CA LEU A 366 -3.85 16.61 11.56
C LEU A 366 -3.07 17.11 10.33
N LEU A 367 -3.40 18.30 9.86
CA LEU A 367 -2.82 18.86 8.64
C LEU A 367 -1.56 19.66 8.99
N ILE A 368 -0.39 19.18 8.59
CA ILE A 368 0.89 19.81 8.93
C ILE A 368 1.58 20.29 7.67
N HIS A 369 1.82 21.59 7.59
CA HIS A 369 2.69 22.18 6.58
C HIS A 369 4.15 22.01 7.00
N ILE A 370 5.02 21.61 6.08
CA ILE A 370 6.47 21.56 6.30
C ILE A 370 7.09 22.87 5.83
N ASN A 371 7.90 23.50 6.69
CA ASN A 371 8.47 24.83 6.42
C ASN A 371 9.69 24.73 5.48
N ASP A 372 9.76 25.61 4.47
CA ASP A 372 10.80 25.70 3.43
C ASP A 372 11.89 26.76 3.67
#